data_AF-A0A2T0TWA3-F1
#
_entry.id   AF-A0A2T0TWA3-F1
#
_cell.length_a   1.000
_cell.length_b   1.000
_cell.length_c   1.000
_cell.angle_alpha   90.00
_cell.angle_beta   90.00
_cell.angle_gamma   90.00
#
_symmetry.space_group_name_H-M   'P 1'
#
loop_
_entity.id
_entity.type
_entity.pdbx_description
1 polymer ?
#
loop_
_entity_poly.entity_id
_entity_poly.type
_entity_poly.pdbx_seq_one_letter_code
_entity_poly.pdbx_strand_id
1 'polypeptide(L)'
;MADGLRWAVTDGPDGTSAVELPADAVAARRLAEQARGGLWCARAAGGCGGRLAVVDGDPPGLGHTGDDPCAFRRRPAAAGHAYDHLRYRPALLSWLTGQGHRPRVLRVPDAAGHPGLRLVVESLGAVLEVRLAPLSDTAWRARDDRARGAARSVTWLYGPDADAAAATEASVRGAALSLRRHDRGLLVGVRDAGGAVRWVRLAACSLTADGVTAPGLEDARAAHARRTAERQEAARRAARRPARRPARTRPGAAEELPLWPLASTA
;
A
#
# COMPACT_ATOMS: atom_id res chain seq x y z
N MET A 1 -17.42 -17.49 -19.94
CA MET A 1 -16.10 -18.00 -19.51
C MET A 1 -16.24 -18.42 -18.07
N ALA A 2 -15.96 -19.68 -17.74
CA ALA A 2 -16.10 -20.19 -16.38
C ALA A 2 -14.96 -19.63 -15.53
N ASP A 3 -15.21 -18.52 -14.85
CA ASP A 3 -14.26 -17.86 -13.97
C ASP A 3 -14.16 -18.69 -12.68
N GLY A 4 -13.42 -19.79 -12.74
CA GLY A 4 -13.26 -20.72 -11.61
C GLY A 4 -12.57 -20.05 -10.43
N LEU A 5 -12.82 -20.53 -9.21
CA LEU A 5 -12.12 -20.06 -8.03
C LEU A 5 -10.59 -20.26 -8.22
N ARG A 6 -9.78 -19.26 -7.90
CA ARG A 6 -8.31 -19.33 -8.07
C ARG A 6 -7.55 -19.53 -6.76
N TRP A 7 -8.25 -19.48 -5.63
CA TRP A 7 -7.63 -19.40 -4.30
C TRP A 7 -8.07 -20.54 -3.40
N ALA A 8 -7.12 -21.09 -2.64
CA ALA A 8 -7.35 -22.15 -1.66
C ALA A 8 -6.36 -22.04 -0.50
N VAL A 9 -6.56 -22.86 0.53
CA VAL A 9 -5.54 -23.19 1.52
C VAL A 9 -5.16 -24.67 1.43
N THR A 10 -3.93 -25.00 1.83
CA THR A 10 -3.34 -26.35 1.71
C THR A 10 -3.27 -27.11 3.04
N ASP A 11 -3.56 -26.42 4.15
CA ASP A 11 -3.41 -26.87 5.53
C ASP A 11 -4.78 -27.10 6.22
N GLY A 12 -5.83 -27.39 5.45
CA GLY A 12 -7.17 -27.71 5.93
C GLY A 12 -8.16 -26.53 5.90
N PRO A 13 -9.44 -26.76 6.25
CA PRO A 13 -10.53 -25.78 6.09
C PRO A 13 -10.38 -24.49 6.92
N ASP A 14 -9.69 -24.60 8.06
CA ASP A 14 -9.38 -23.48 8.96
C ASP A 14 -7.92 -23.01 8.82
N GLY A 15 -7.25 -23.50 7.77
CA GLY A 15 -5.85 -23.24 7.47
C GLY A 15 -5.55 -21.80 7.08
N THR A 16 -4.26 -21.48 7.03
CA THR A 16 -3.76 -20.14 6.68
C THR A 16 -2.72 -20.16 5.56
N SER A 17 -2.36 -21.33 5.06
CA SER A 17 -1.37 -21.53 4.01
C SER A 17 -2.00 -21.33 2.64
N ALA A 18 -2.34 -20.07 2.35
CA ALA A 18 -3.05 -19.67 1.15
C ALA A 18 -2.19 -19.77 -0.11
N VAL A 19 -2.77 -20.38 -1.15
CA VAL A 19 -2.17 -20.57 -2.46
C VAL A 19 -3.07 -20.01 -3.55
N GLU A 20 -2.43 -19.49 -4.60
CA GLU A 20 -3.09 -19.18 -5.85
C GLU A 20 -2.85 -20.34 -6.82
N LEU A 21 -3.89 -20.79 -7.49
CA LEU A 21 -3.74 -21.77 -8.56
C LEU A 21 -2.96 -21.14 -9.72
N PRO A 22 -1.88 -21.75 -10.23
CA PRO A 22 -1.18 -21.27 -11.42
C PRO A 22 -2.10 -21.15 -12.64
N ALA A 23 -1.79 -20.24 -13.56
CA ALA A 23 -2.48 -20.17 -14.86
C ALA A 23 -2.08 -21.30 -15.81
N ASP A 24 -0.91 -21.91 -15.61
CA ASP A 24 -0.47 -23.07 -16.36
C ASP A 24 -1.09 -24.37 -15.81
N ALA A 25 -1.68 -25.19 -16.69
CA ALA A 25 -2.38 -26.41 -16.31
C ALA A 25 -1.45 -27.46 -15.69
N VAL A 26 -0.19 -27.56 -16.15
CA VAL A 26 0.78 -28.52 -15.60
C VAL A 26 1.18 -28.11 -14.19
N ALA A 27 1.47 -26.82 -13.96
CA ALA A 27 1.78 -26.27 -12.65
C ALA A 27 0.58 -26.37 -11.68
N ALA A 28 -0.64 -26.15 -12.17
CA ALA A 28 -1.86 -26.32 -11.39
C ALA A 28 -2.06 -27.75 -10.88
N ARG A 29 -1.87 -28.75 -11.76
CA ARG A 29 -1.90 -30.18 -11.37
C ARG A 29 -0.79 -30.52 -10.37
N ARG A 30 0.43 -30.07 -10.62
CA ARG A 30 1.56 -30.27 -9.69
C ARG A 30 1.29 -29.67 -8.31
N LEU A 31 0.69 -28.47 -8.24
CA LEU A 31 0.31 -27.87 -6.96
C LEU A 31 -0.69 -28.76 -6.20
N ALA A 32 -1.69 -29.30 -6.89
CA ALA A 32 -2.69 -30.18 -6.30
C ALA A 32 -2.08 -31.50 -5.78
N GLU A 33 -1.15 -32.10 -6.53
CA GLU A 33 -0.40 -33.30 -6.12
C GLU A 33 0.48 -33.04 -4.89
N GLN A 34 1.10 -31.85 -4.79
CA GLN A 34 1.94 -31.46 -3.67
C GLN A 34 1.13 -31.13 -2.41
N ALA A 35 -0.12 -30.68 -2.56
CA ALA A 35 -1.04 -30.41 -1.45
C ALA A 35 -1.59 -31.72 -0.87
N ARG A 36 -0.76 -32.46 -0.12
CA ARG A 36 -1.10 -33.79 0.46
C ARG A 36 -2.38 -33.80 1.30
N GLY A 37 -2.72 -32.67 1.94
CA GLY A 37 -3.97 -32.49 2.70
C GLY A 37 -5.18 -32.09 1.85
N GLY A 38 -5.01 -31.91 0.54
CA GLY A 38 -6.00 -31.34 -0.37
C GLY A 38 -6.01 -29.82 -0.40
N LEU A 39 -6.80 -29.28 -1.31
CA LEU A 39 -7.09 -27.85 -1.41
C LEU A 39 -8.44 -27.56 -0.75
N TRP A 40 -8.54 -26.46 -0.02
CA TRP A 40 -9.73 -26.14 0.76
C TRP A 40 -10.19 -24.70 0.56
N CYS A 41 -11.50 -24.52 0.57
CA CYS A 41 -12.15 -23.21 0.58
C CYS A 41 -12.11 -22.65 2.01
N ALA A 42 -11.12 -21.82 2.33
CA ALA A 42 -10.83 -21.38 3.70
C ALA A 42 -11.99 -20.63 4.36
N ARG A 43 -12.44 -21.08 5.53
CA ARG A 43 -13.42 -20.34 6.36
C ARG A 43 -12.87 -19.00 6.83
N ALA A 44 -11.56 -18.97 7.05
CA ALA A 44 -10.82 -17.77 7.38
C ALA A 44 -10.97 -16.68 6.29
N ALA A 45 -11.18 -17.03 5.03
CA ALA A 45 -11.46 -16.07 3.95
C ALA A 45 -12.97 -15.82 3.75
N GLY A 46 -13.86 -16.37 4.58
CA GLY A 46 -15.32 -16.33 4.35
C GLY A 46 -15.83 -17.43 3.41
N GLY A 47 -15.00 -18.44 3.13
CA GLY A 47 -15.37 -19.66 2.41
C GLY A 47 -16.18 -20.63 3.26
N CYS A 48 -16.59 -21.76 2.68
CA CYS A 48 -17.42 -22.75 3.37
C CYS A 48 -16.62 -23.81 4.16
N GLY A 49 -15.31 -23.92 3.95
CA GLY A 49 -14.51 -25.04 4.47
C GLY A 49 -14.57 -26.30 3.62
N GLY A 50 -15.26 -26.27 2.48
CA GLY A 50 -15.37 -27.42 1.57
C GLY A 50 -14.05 -27.72 0.86
N ARG A 51 -13.87 -29.01 0.50
CA ARG A 51 -12.74 -29.45 -0.31
C ARG A 51 -12.88 -28.97 -1.75
N LEU A 52 -11.75 -28.60 -2.33
CA LEU A 52 -11.61 -28.10 -3.69
C LEU A 52 -10.81 -29.11 -4.52
N ALA A 53 -11.20 -29.24 -5.79
CA ALA A 53 -10.46 -29.96 -6.82
C ALA A 53 -10.06 -29.00 -7.94
N VAL A 54 -8.93 -29.27 -8.58
CA VAL A 54 -8.57 -28.58 -9.83
C VAL A 54 -9.54 -29.03 -10.91
N VAL A 55 -10.15 -28.07 -11.59
CA VAL A 55 -11.01 -28.29 -12.74
C VAL A 55 -10.30 -27.80 -13.99
N ASP A 56 -10.45 -28.55 -15.07
CA ASP A 56 -9.90 -28.18 -16.36
C ASP A 56 -10.56 -26.89 -16.87
N GLY A 57 -9.76 -26.05 -17.52
CA GLY A 57 -10.14 -24.74 -18.05
C GLY A 57 -8.93 -24.01 -18.61
N ASP A 58 -9.16 -22.92 -19.31
CA ASP A 58 -8.11 -22.01 -19.79
C ASP A 58 -8.42 -20.56 -19.35
N PRO A 59 -7.85 -20.09 -18.22
CA PRO A 59 -6.94 -20.81 -17.32
C PRO A 59 -7.66 -21.87 -16.45
N PRO A 60 -6.94 -22.83 -15.83
CA PRO A 60 -7.52 -23.80 -14.92
C PRO A 60 -8.07 -23.11 -13.66
N GLY A 61 -9.07 -23.75 -13.04
CA GLY A 61 -9.77 -23.23 -11.87
C GLY A 61 -9.91 -24.26 -10.75
N LEU A 62 -10.55 -23.84 -9.66
CA LEU A 62 -10.93 -24.70 -8.53
C LEU A 62 -12.45 -24.84 -8.47
N GLY A 63 -12.90 -26.09 -8.39
CA GLY A 63 -14.29 -26.46 -8.16
C GLY A 63 -14.47 -27.03 -6.75
N HIS A 64 -15.61 -26.75 -6.14
CA HIS A 64 -16.00 -27.44 -4.90
C HIS A 64 -16.42 -28.88 -5.23
N THR A 65 -15.97 -29.84 -4.41
CA THR A 65 -16.31 -31.27 -4.64
C THR A 65 -17.61 -31.71 -3.97
N GLY A 66 -18.12 -30.96 -3.00
CA GLY A 66 -19.42 -31.20 -2.36
C GLY A 66 -20.49 -30.22 -2.86
N ASP A 67 -21.63 -30.17 -2.19
CA ASP A 67 -22.77 -29.28 -2.53
C ASP A 67 -23.01 -28.14 -1.52
N ASP A 68 -22.10 -27.96 -0.57
CA ASP A 68 -22.24 -26.92 0.44
C ASP A 68 -22.40 -25.53 -0.20
N PRO A 69 -23.37 -24.73 0.27
CA PRO A 69 -23.56 -23.38 -0.22
C PRO A 69 -22.33 -22.54 0.12
N CYS A 70 -21.75 -21.89 -0.90
CA CYS A 70 -20.57 -21.05 -0.72
C CYS A 70 -20.71 -19.76 -1.51
N ALA A 71 -20.39 -18.64 -0.86
CA ALA A 71 -20.38 -17.32 -1.50
C ALA A 71 -19.45 -17.27 -2.72
N PHE A 72 -18.31 -17.97 -2.66
CA PHE A 72 -17.33 -18.01 -3.76
C PHE A 72 -17.78 -18.81 -4.98
N ARG A 73 -18.80 -19.67 -4.89
CA ARG A 73 -19.40 -20.27 -6.09
C ARG A 73 -20.11 -19.23 -6.95
N ARG A 74 -20.75 -18.24 -6.30
CA ARG A 74 -21.50 -17.18 -6.97
C ARG A 74 -20.63 -15.98 -7.32
N ARG A 75 -19.54 -15.78 -6.58
CA ARG A 75 -18.62 -14.63 -6.70
C ARG A 75 -17.15 -15.07 -6.64
N PRO A 76 -16.68 -15.88 -7.60
CA PRO A 76 -15.31 -16.41 -7.59
C PRO A 76 -14.25 -15.31 -7.63
N ALA A 77 -14.50 -14.23 -8.38
CA ALA A 77 -13.63 -13.06 -8.45
C ALA A 77 -13.40 -12.37 -7.09
N ALA A 78 -14.35 -12.46 -6.15
CA ALA A 78 -14.21 -11.86 -4.82
C ALA A 78 -13.22 -12.62 -3.92
N ALA A 79 -12.83 -13.85 -4.29
CA ALA A 79 -11.95 -14.67 -3.47
C ALA A 79 -10.54 -14.09 -3.37
N GLY A 80 -10.01 -13.42 -4.41
CA GLY A 80 -8.65 -12.87 -4.36
C GLY A 80 -8.41 -11.97 -3.17
N HIS A 81 -9.22 -10.91 -3.06
CA HIS A 81 -9.14 -9.98 -1.93
C HIS A 81 -9.44 -10.64 -0.59
N ALA A 82 -10.35 -11.61 -0.55
CA ALA A 82 -10.70 -12.32 0.68
C ALA A 82 -9.52 -13.15 1.23
N TYR A 83 -8.70 -13.72 0.35
CA TYR A 83 -7.54 -14.54 0.71
C TYR A 83 -6.27 -13.73 0.95
N ASP A 84 -6.19 -12.47 0.50
CA ASP A 84 -4.96 -11.69 0.55
C ASP A 84 -4.34 -11.65 1.94
N HIS A 85 -5.13 -11.38 2.98
CA HIS A 85 -4.62 -11.34 4.35
C HIS A 85 -3.96 -12.66 4.81
N LEU A 86 -4.42 -13.82 4.31
CA LEU A 86 -3.82 -15.13 4.63
C LEU A 86 -2.45 -15.30 3.99
N ARG A 87 -2.17 -14.60 2.88
CA ARG A 87 -0.88 -14.69 2.18
C ARG A 87 0.22 -13.90 2.89
N TYR A 88 -0.11 -12.80 3.55
CA TYR A 88 0.86 -11.94 4.23
C TYR A 88 1.01 -12.29 5.72
N ARG A 89 -0.07 -12.74 6.38
CA ARG A 89 -0.10 -12.98 7.82
C ARG A 89 0.97 -13.96 8.30
N PRO A 90 1.18 -15.16 7.71
CA PRO A 90 2.17 -16.12 8.23
C PRO A 90 3.59 -15.57 8.20
N ALA A 91 3.98 -14.90 7.12
CA ALA A 91 5.32 -14.32 6.99
C ALA A 91 5.55 -13.16 7.98
N LEU A 92 4.55 -12.31 8.19
CA LEU A 92 4.63 -11.23 9.19
C LEU A 92 4.68 -11.78 10.62
N LEU A 93 3.88 -12.80 10.93
CA LEU A 93 3.90 -13.47 12.22
C LEU A 93 5.24 -14.14 12.49
N SER A 94 5.78 -14.89 11.52
CA SER A 94 7.09 -15.52 11.63
C SER A 94 8.21 -14.49 11.83
N TRP A 95 8.17 -13.36 11.12
CA TRP A 95 9.15 -12.29 11.30
C TRP A 95 9.09 -11.63 12.68
N LEU A 96 7.89 -11.36 13.22
CA LEU A 96 7.74 -10.77 14.55
C LEU A 96 8.10 -11.77 15.66
N THR A 97 7.66 -13.02 15.54
CA THR A 97 8.00 -14.07 16.52
C THR A 97 9.48 -14.43 16.50
N GLY A 98 10.12 -14.42 15.34
CA GLY A 98 11.57 -14.59 15.20
C GLY A 98 12.40 -13.48 15.87
N GLN A 99 11.79 -12.32 16.14
CA GLN A 99 12.38 -11.23 16.93
C GLN A 99 12.02 -11.29 18.42
N GLY A 100 11.33 -12.35 18.87
CA GLY A 100 10.89 -12.53 20.25
C GLY A 100 9.59 -11.79 20.60
N HIS A 101 8.87 -11.23 19.63
CA HIS A 101 7.60 -10.57 19.88
C HIS A 101 6.41 -11.55 19.86
N ARG A 102 5.36 -11.21 20.60
CA ARG A 102 4.09 -11.96 20.62
C ARG A 102 2.96 -11.09 20.05
N PRO A 103 2.84 -10.97 18.72
CA PRO A 103 1.83 -10.12 18.11
C PRO A 103 0.42 -10.69 18.26
N ARG A 104 -0.53 -9.84 18.65
CA ARG A 104 -1.96 -10.13 18.50
C ARG A 104 -2.42 -9.71 17.10
N VAL A 105 -3.14 -10.58 16.42
CA VAL A 105 -3.66 -10.32 15.07
C VAL A 105 -5.12 -9.94 15.14
N LEU A 106 -5.47 -8.82 14.54
CA LEU A 106 -6.83 -8.33 14.39
C LEU A 106 -7.16 -8.20 12.91
N ARG A 107 -8.35 -8.65 12.52
CA ARG A 107 -8.92 -8.36 11.20
C ARG A 107 -9.64 -7.04 11.25
N VAL A 108 -9.32 -6.16 10.32
CA VAL A 108 -9.93 -4.83 10.26
C VAL A 108 -10.46 -4.61 8.84
N PRO A 109 -11.69 -5.08 8.56
CA PRO A 109 -12.30 -4.89 7.25
C PRO A 109 -12.43 -3.40 6.93
N ASP A 110 -12.36 -3.04 5.65
CA ASP A 110 -12.76 -1.71 5.18
C ASP A 110 -14.28 -1.63 4.94
N ALA A 111 -14.75 -0.46 4.50
CA ALA A 111 -16.16 -0.23 4.22
C ALA A 111 -16.72 -1.12 3.08
N ALA A 112 -15.85 -1.59 2.18
CA ALA A 112 -16.20 -2.51 1.11
C ALA A 112 -16.05 -3.99 1.54
N GLY A 113 -15.68 -4.25 2.80
CA GLY A 113 -15.52 -5.58 3.36
C GLY A 113 -14.18 -6.25 3.06
N HIS A 114 -13.22 -5.56 2.42
CA HIS A 114 -11.91 -6.16 2.15
C HIS A 114 -11.14 -6.35 3.46
N PRO A 115 -10.56 -7.55 3.69
CA PRO A 115 -9.87 -7.83 4.94
C PRO A 115 -8.57 -7.03 5.05
N GLY A 116 -8.54 -6.06 5.95
CA GLY A 116 -7.28 -5.48 6.44
C GLY A 116 -6.69 -6.33 7.57
N LEU A 117 -5.38 -6.23 7.76
CA LEU A 117 -4.67 -6.92 8.84
C LEU A 117 -4.03 -5.88 9.76
N ARG A 118 -4.27 -6.01 11.07
CA ARG A 118 -3.61 -5.21 12.09
C ARG A 118 -2.87 -6.14 13.04
N LEU A 119 -1.57 -5.92 13.23
CA LEU A 119 -0.77 -6.65 14.22
C LEU A 119 -0.42 -5.71 15.36
N VAL A 120 -0.71 -6.12 16.60
CA VAL A 120 -0.46 -5.34 17.81
C VAL A 120 0.62 -6.04 18.63
N VAL A 121 1.70 -5.33 18.94
CA VAL A 121 2.79 -5.79 19.80
C VAL A 121 2.76 -4.97 21.07
N GLU A 122 1.97 -5.44 22.04
CA GLU A 122 1.67 -4.72 23.30
C GLU A 122 2.96 -4.38 24.07
N SER A 123 3.96 -5.27 24.09
CA SER A 123 5.24 -5.06 24.77
C SER A 123 6.03 -3.85 24.27
N LEU A 124 5.74 -3.38 23.05
CA LEU A 124 6.35 -2.18 22.45
C LEU A 124 5.38 -1.00 22.34
N GLY A 125 4.10 -1.21 22.68
CA GLY A 125 3.03 -0.27 22.33
C GLY A 125 2.93 -0.01 20.83
N ALA A 126 3.34 -0.97 19.99
CA ALA A 126 3.49 -0.81 18.55
C ALA A 126 2.33 -1.46 17.79
N VAL A 127 1.86 -0.79 16.74
CA VAL A 127 0.83 -1.29 15.83
C VAL A 127 1.36 -1.29 14.40
N LEU A 128 1.16 -2.41 13.71
CA LEU A 128 1.40 -2.55 12.28
C LEU A 128 0.07 -2.60 11.55
N GLU A 129 -0.18 -1.59 10.73
CA GLU A 129 -1.36 -1.49 9.86
C GLU A 129 -1.02 -2.02 8.47
N VAL A 130 -1.51 -3.22 8.14
CA VAL A 130 -1.29 -3.82 6.83
C VAL A 130 -2.51 -3.53 5.96
N ARG A 131 -2.29 -2.75 4.91
CA ARG A 131 -3.33 -2.32 3.97
C ARG A 131 -3.06 -2.94 2.61
N LEU A 132 -3.90 -3.90 2.23
CA LEU A 132 -3.76 -4.61 0.96
C LEU A 132 -4.71 -4.07 -0.12
N ALA A 133 -5.88 -3.57 0.27
CA ALA A 133 -6.85 -2.94 -0.61
C ALA A 133 -6.62 -1.41 -0.73
N PRO A 134 -7.13 -0.77 -1.80
CA PRO A 134 -7.08 0.67 -1.98
C PRO A 134 -7.59 1.43 -0.75
N LEU A 135 -6.94 2.56 -0.45
CA LEU A 135 -7.32 3.44 0.64
C LEU A 135 -7.18 4.89 0.17
N SER A 136 -8.27 5.65 0.23
CA SER A 136 -8.24 7.07 -0.13
C SER A 136 -7.43 7.88 0.88
N ASP A 137 -6.91 9.03 0.47
CA ASP A 137 -6.13 9.92 1.33
C ASP A 137 -6.88 10.34 2.60
N THR A 138 -8.17 10.67 2.46
CA THR A 138 -9.01 11.08 3.59
C THR A 138 -9.26 9.92 4.56
N ALA A 139 -9.52 8.72 4.04
CA ALA A 139 -9.68 7.53 4.87
C ALA A 139 -8.36 7.11 5.54
N TRP A 140 -7.24 7.26 4.84
CA TRP A 140 -5.90 7.04 5.38
C TRP A 140 -5.61 7.98 6.55
N ARG A 141 -5.74 9.30 6.37
CA ARG A 141 -5.49 10.29 7.44
C ARG A 141 -6.34 10.01 8.67
N ALA A 142 -7.65 9.85 8.48
CA ALA A 142 -8.56 9.60 9.59
C ALA A 142 -8.22 8.32 10.35
N ARG A 143 -7.73 7.28 9.66
CA ARG A 143 -7.32 6.02 10.30
C ARG A 143 -5.95 6.12 10.96
N ASP A 144 -5.00 6.82 10.35
CA ASP A 144 -3.67 7.08 10.91
C ASP A 144 -3.78 7.88 12.21
N ASP A 145 -4.59 8.94 12.22
CA ASP A 145 -4.84 9.76 13.41
C ASP A 145 -5.43 8.93 14.56
N ARG A 146 -6.46 8.12 14.27
CA ARG A 146 -7.04 7.21 15.27
C ARG A 146 -6.04 6.18 15.79
N ALA A 147 -5.23 5.59 14.90
CA ALA A 147 -4.25 4.58 15.29
C ALA A 147 -3.14 5.20 16.17
N ARG A 148 -2.65 6.38 15.81
CA ARG A 148 -1.59 7.08 16.56
C ARG A 148 -2.08 7.67 17.88
N GLY A 149 -3.37 7.97 18.00
CA GLY A 149 -3.97 8.32 19.29
C GLY A 149 -4.07 7.13 20.27
N ALA A 150 -3.98 5.89 19.77
CA ALA A 150 -4.20 4.67 20.56
C ALA A 150 -2.93 3.83 20.78
N ALA A 151 -1.82 4.14 20.11
CA ALA A 151 -0.58 3.37 20.15
C ALA A 151 0.64 4.28 20.22
N ARG A 152 1.70 3.83 20.88
CA ARG A 152 2.98 4.56 20.97
C ARG A 152 3.59 4.74 19.58
N SER A 153 3.57 3.69 18.77
CA SER A 153 4.06 3.74 17.39
C SER A 153 3.11 3.03 16.44
N VAL A 154 2.94 3.63 15.26
CA VAL A 154 2.14 3.07 14.17
C VAL A 154 3.01 3.04 12.92
N THR A 155 3.17 1.84 12.37
CA THR A 155 3.81 1.63 11.07
C THR A 155 2.78 1.07 10.10
N TRP A 156 2.63 1.72 8.94
CA TRP A 156 1.84 1.17 7.85
C TRP A 156 2.69 0.32 6.92
N LEU A 157 2.07 -0.73 6.40
CA LEU A 157 2.63 -1.65 5.43
C LEU A 157 1.65 -1.80 4.26
N TYR A 158 2.00 -1.25 3.10
CA TYR A 158 1.11 -1.13 1.94
C TYR A 158 1.32 -2.24 0.91
N GLY A 159 0.30 -3.04 0.66
CA GLY A 159 0.27 -3.95 -0.48
C GLY A 159 0.19 -3.21 -1.82
N PRO A 160 0.28 -3.95 -2.94
CA PRO A 160 0.32 -3.37 -4.28
C PRO A 160 -0.89 -2.50 -4.61
N ASP A 161 -2.09 -2.88 -4.17
CA ASP A 161 -3.31 -2.11 -4.48
C ASP A 161 -3.49 -0.88 -3.56
N ALA A 162 -2.63 -0.71 -2.56
CA ALA A 162 -2.62 0.42 -1.64
C ALA A 162 -1.51 1.44 -1.96
N ASP A 163 -0.97 1.42 -3.17
CA ASP A 163 0.18 2.24 -3.58
C ASP A 163 -0.08 3.76 -3.47
N ALA A 164 -1.29 4.20 -3.78
CA ALA A 164 -1.68 5.60 -3.63
C ALA A 164 -1.56 6.08 -2.17
N ALA A 165 -2.03 5.27 -1.20
CA ALA A 165 -1.89 5.59 0.22
C ALA A 165 -0.42 5.59 0.66
N ALA A 166 0.41 4.69 0.10
CA ALA A 166 1.85 4.70 0.34
C ALA A 166 2.51 5.98 -0.19
N ALA A 167 2.12 6.45 -1.38
CA ALA A 167 2.60 7.70 -1.94
C ALA A 167 2.19 8.91 -1.09
N THR A 168 0.96 8.92 -0.58
CA THR A 168 0.46 9.95 0.34
C THR A 168 1.23 9.97 1.64
N GLU A 169 1.45 8.81 2.28
CA GLU A 169 2.28 8.74 3.48
C GLU A 169 3.72 9.21 3.21
N ALA A 170 4.34 8.78 2.12
CA ALA A 170 5.69 9.20 1.77
C ALA A 170 5.80 10.72 1.56
N SER A 171 4.76 11.32 0.97
CA SER A 171 4.68 12.77 0.77
C SER A 171 4.53 13.55 2.08
N VAL A 172 3.78 13.00 3.04
CA VAL A 172 3.48 13.65 4.33
C VAL A 172 4.57 13.40 5.37
N ARG A 173 5.10 12.18 5.45
CA ARG A 173 6.01 11.70 6.50
C ARG A 173 7.44 11.43 6.00
N GLY A 174 7.70 11.71 4.73
CA GLY A 174 9.01 11.60 4.09
C GLY A 174 9.37 10.21 3.56
N ALA A 175 8.71 9.16 4.07
CA ALA A 175 8.84 7.80 3.55
C ALA A 175 7.62 6.94 3.91
N ALA A 176 7.38 5.89 3.13
CA ALA A 176 6.40 4.86 3.39
C ALA A 176 6.99 3.46 3.17
N LEU A 177 6.36 2.44 3.77
CA LEU A 177 6.77 1.05 3.62
C LEU A 177 5.76 0.27 2.77
N SER A 178 6.19 -0.17 1.60
CA SER A 178 5.42 -1.06 0.74
C SER A 178 5.75 -2.53 1.05
N LEU A 179 4.80 -3.42 0.81
CA LEU A 179 4.94 -4.87 0.89
C LEU A 179 4.72 -5.46 -0.50
N ARG A 180 5.57 -6.42 -0.84
CA ARG A 180 5.30 -7.33 -1.96
C ARG A 180 5.70 -8.75 -1.61
N ARG A 181 5.04 -9.69 -2.24
CA ARG A 181 5.44 -11.10 -2.18
C ARG A 181 6.67 -11.37 -3.03
N HIS A 182 7.42 -12.37 -2.61
CA HIS A 182 8.57 -12.93 -3.29
C HIS A 182 8.62 -14.43 -2.99
N ASP A 183 9.25 -15.24 -3.85
CA ASP A 183 9.23 -16.71 -3.73
C ASP A 183 9.83 -17.24 -2.41
N ARG A 184 10.62 -16.40 -1.74
CA ARG A 184 11.27 -16.70 -0.44
C ARG A 184 10.69 -15.91 0.74
N GLY A 185 9.48 -15.35 0.61
CA GLY A 185 8.80 -14.62 1.67
C GLY A 185 8.33 -13.23 1.25
N LEU A 186 8.48 -12.25 2.14
CA LEU A 186 8.07 -10.87 1.88
C LEU A 186 9.27 -9.95 1.65
N LEU A 187 9.08 -8.98 0.76
CA LEU A 187 9.97 -7.85 0.59
C LEU A 187 9.28 -6.59 1.12
N VAL A 188 10.06 -5.75 1.77
CA VAL A 188 9.66 -4.42 2.25
C VAL A 188 10.32 -3.38 1.34
N GLY A 189 9.52 -2.49 0.78
CA GLY A 189 9.96 -1.40 -0.08
C GLY A 189 9.97 -0.10 0.70
N VAL A 190 11.12 0.52 0.87
CA VAL A 190 11.20 1.89 1.37
C VAL A 190 10.92 2.83 0.20
N ARG A 191 9.73 3.43 0.19
CA ARG A 191 9.34 4.46 -0.77
C ARG A 191 9.70 5.83 -0.19
N ASP A 192 10.46 6.63 -0.93
CA ASP A 192 10.73 8.02 -0.57
C ASP A 192 9.64 8.97 -1.11
N ALA A 193 9.68 10.23 -0.66
CA ALA A 193 8.75 11.27 -1.14
C ALA A 193 8.89 11.61 -2.65
N GLY A 194 9.95 11.17 -3.32
CA GLY A 194 10.14 11.28 -4.77
C GLY A 194 9.56 10.09 -5.54
N GLY A 195 9.06 9.07 -4.85
CA GLY A 195 8.50 7.86 -5.44
C GLY A 195 9.52 6.76 -5.71
N ALA A 196 10.81 6.97 -5.43
CA ALA A 196 11.81 5.91 -5.58
C ALA A 196 11.58 4.85 -4.50
N VAL A 197 11.63 3.57 -4.89
CA VAL A 197 11.40 2.43 -3.99
C VAL A 197 12.62 1.55 -3.91
N ARG A 198 13.17 1.37 -2.71
CA ARG A 198 14.23 0.41 -2.42
C ARG A 198 13.68 -0.82 -1.72
N TRP A 199 13.76 -1.97 -2.39
CA TRP A 199 13.27 -3.24 -1.86
C TRP A 199 14.35 -3.98 -1.06
N VAL A 200 13.97 -4.44 0.13
CA VAL A 200 14.80 -5.28 1.01
C VAL A 200 14.00 -6.50 1.49
N ARG A 201 14.70 -7.54 1.94
CA ARG A 201 14.05 -8.70 2.58
C ARG A 201 13.40 -8.25 3.89
N LEU A 202 12.22 -8.78 4.22
CA LEU A 202 11.58 -8.52 5.51
C LEU A 202 12.50 -8.88 6.69
N ALA A 203 13.32 -9.93 6.55
CA ALA A 203 14.32 -10.34 7.55
C ALA A 203 15.43 -9.30 7.81
N ALA A 204 15.63 -8.32 6.92
CA ALA A 204 16.57 -7.22 7.13
C ALA A 204 15.92 -6.02 7.86
N CYS A 205 14.63 -6.11 8.17
CA CYS A 205 13.88 -5.10 8.93
C CYS A 205 13.73 -5.56 10.38
N SER A 206 13.56 -4.62 11.30
CA SER A 206 13.23 -4.93 12.70
C SER A 206 12.06 -4.10 13.20
N LEU A 207 11.34 -4.62 14.19
CA LEU A 207 10.34 -3.85 14.94
C LEU A 207 10.97 -3.31 16.23
N THR A 208 10.82 -2.01 16.45
CA THR A 208 11.27 -1.33 17.67
C THR A 208 10.10 -0.59 18.31
N ALA A 209 10.33 0.00 19.48
CA ALA A 209 9.31 0.81 20.15
C ALA A 209 8.88 2.04 19.34
N ASP A 210 9.73 2.52 18.43
CA ASP A 210 9.46 3.67 17.57
C ASP A 210 8.91 3.25 16.19
N GLY A 211 8.65 1.95 16.00
CA GLY A 211 8.07 1.37 14.80
C GLY A 211 9.04 0.48 14.03
N VAL A 212 8.68 0.16 12.80
CA VAL A 212 9.52 -0.67 11.93
C VAL A 212 10.72 0.13 11.44
N THR A 213 11.91 -0.45 11.60
CA THR A 213 13.13 -0.01 10.96
C THR A 213 13.36 -0.85 9.71
N ALA A 214 13.79 -0.20 8.64
CA ALA A 214 14.18 -0.85 7.41
C ALA A 214 15.41 -0.11 6.85
N PRO A 215 16.37 -0.82 6.24
CA PRO A 215 17.50 -0.17 5.59
C PRO A 215 17.03 0.97 4.67
N GLY A 216 17.54 2.18 4.91
CA GLY A 216 17.28 3.39 4.10
C GLY A 216 16.01 4.16 4.46
N LEU A 217 15.24 3.68 5.43
CA LEU A 217 14.05 4.38 5.90
C LEU A 217 14.41 5.73 6.53
N GLU A 218 15.44 5.75 7.37
CA GLU A 218 15.91 6.98 8.01
C GLU A 218 16.51 7.96 7.00
N ASP A 219 17.31 7.46 6.05
CA ASP A 219 17.89 8.27 4.97
C ASP A 219 16.79 8.95 4.12
N ALA A 220 15.74 8.21 3.75
CA ALA A 220 14.61 8.73 3.00
C ALA A 220 13.88 9.84 3.77
N ARG A 221 13.62 9.61 5.06
CA ARG A 221 13.00 10.62 5.96
C ARG A 221 13.88 11.86 6.12
N ALA A 222 15.18 11.68 6.34
CA ALA A 222 16.13 12.77 6.49
C ALA A 222 16.25 13.60 5.20
N ALA A 223 16.28 12.95 4.03
CA ALA A 223 16.29 13.63 2.73
C ALA A 223 15.02 14.46 2.51
N HIS A 224 13.85 13.94 2.89
CA HIS A 224 12.61 14.70 2.85
C HIS A 224 12.65 15.92 3.79
N ALA A 225 13.10 15.73 5.03
CA ALA A 225 13.20 16.83 6.01
C ALA A 225 14.10 17.97 5.51
N ARG A 226 15.26 17.63 4.91
CA ARG A 226 16.15 18.63 4.28
C ARG A 226 15.45 19.41 3.16
N ARG A 227 14.82 18.72 2.21
CA ARG A 227 14.08 19.36 1.10
C ARG A 227 12.95 20.26 1.61
N THR A 228 12.25 19.85 2.65
CA THR A 228 11.17 20.66 3.23
C THR A 228 11.72 21.90 3.92
N ALA A 229 12.82 21.79 4.67
CA ALA A 229 13.47 22.94 5.29
C ALA A 229 14.00 23.93 4.23
N GLU A 230 14.63 23.44 3.16
CA GLU A 230 15.10 24.27 2.04
C GLU A 230 13.95 25.04 1.36
N ARG A 231 12.81 24.37 1.11
CA ARG A 231 11.62 25.02 0.55
C ARG A 231 11.04 26.07 1.48
N GLN A 232 10.96 25.80 2.77
CA GLN A 232 10.48 26.77 3.75
C GLN A 232 11.39 28.00 3.81
N GLU A 233 12.71 27.79 3.79
CA GLU A 233 13.67 28.88 3.79
C GLU A 233 13.65 29.69 2.49
N ALA A 234 13.48 29.04 1.33
CA ALA A 234 13.29 29.73 0.06
C ALA A 234 12.00 30.57 0.05
N ALA A 235 10.90 30.05 0.59
CA ALA A 235 9.64 30.78 0.72
C ALA A 235 9.78 31.99 1.67
N ARG A 236 10.47 31.83 2.80
CA ARG A 236 10.78 32.93 3.73
C ARG A 236 11.62 34.02 3.06
N ARG A 237 12.63 33.65 2.27
CA ARG A 237 13.46 34.60 1.51
C ARG A 237 12.66 35.33 0.42
N ALA A 238 11.77 34.65 -0.27
CA ALA A 238 10.88 35.26 -1.26
C ALA A 238 9.91 36.28 -0.62
N ALA A 239 9.31 35.94 0.52
CA ALA A 239 8.41 36.84 1.26
C ALA A 239 9.12 38.09 1.82
N ARG A 240 10.43 37.99 2.14
CA ARG A 240 11.24 39.11 2.62
C ARG A 240 11.75 40.04 1.52
N ARG A 241 11.68 39.64 0.23
CA ARG A 241 12.05 40.53 -0.86
C ARG A 241 10.98 41.61 -1.00
N PRO A 242 11.32 42.91 -0.87
CA PRO A 242 10.35 43.97 -1.10
C PRO A 242 9.81 43.85 -2.53
N ALA A 243 8.50 43.99 -2.69
CA ALA A 243 7.88 44.07 -4.01
C ALA A 243 8.59 45.19 -4.76
N ARG A 244 9.36 44.84 -5.81
CA ARG A 244 9.91 45.84 -6.72
C ARG A 244 8.70 46.58 -7.29
N ARG A 245 8.50 47.80 -6.79
CA ARG A 245 7.45 48.70 -7.22
C ARG A 245 7.53 48.77 -8.75
N PRO A 246 6.50 48.35 -9.51
CA PRO A 246 6.54 48.46 -10.96
C PRO A 246 6.82 49.93 -11.25
N ALA A 247 7.92 50.19 -11.98
CA ALA A 247 8.27 51.53 -12.39
C ALA A 247 7.04 52.09 -13.10
N ARG A 248 6.44 53.14 -12.51
CA ARG A 248 5.38 53.90 -13.15
C ARG A 248 5.92 54.32 -14.51
N THR A 249 5.44 53.69 -15.57
CA THR A 249 5.60 54.18 -16.93
C THR A 249 5.01 55.59 -16.92
N ARG A 250 5.88 56.59 -17.04
CA ARG A 250 5.51 58.00 -17.12
C ARG A 250 4.63 58.13 -18.37
N PRO A 251 3.39 58.63 -18.30
CA PRO A 251 2.64 58.98 -19.50
C PRO A 251 3.49 60.02 -20.25
N GLY A 252 3.83 59.71 -21.50
CA GLY A 252 4.57 60.59 -22.38
C GLY A 252 3.93 61.97 -22.39
N ALA A 253 4.79 62.98 -22.26
CA ALA A 253 4.45 64.36 -22.50
C ALA A 253 3.74 64.47 -23.85
N ALA A 254 2.66 65.27 -23.86
CA ALA A 254 2.04 65.74 -25.07
C ALA A 254 3.13 66.39 -25.94
N GLU A 255 3.37 65.81 -27.11
CA GLU A 255 4.20 66.41 -28.14
C GLU A 255 3.39 67.56 -28.73
N GLU A 256 3.76 68.78 -28.31
CA GLU A 256 3.26 70.04 -28.85
C GLU A 256 3.47 70.07 -30.36
N LEU A 257 2.36 70.12 -31.11
CA LEU A 257 2.35 70.44 -32.53
C LEU A 257 2.74 71.91 -32.74
N PRO A 258 3.80 72.24 -33.50
CA PRO A 258 4.06 73.62 -33.89
C PRO A 258 3.14 74.02 -35.04
N LEU A 259 2.31 75.03 -34.78
CA LEU A 259 1.57 75.81 -35.78
C LEU A 259 2.55 76.67 -36.60
N TRP A 260 2.69 76.36 -37.91
CA TRP A 260 2.72 77.25 -39.10
C TRP A 260 3.59 78.54 -39.14
N PRO A 261 4.13 78.95 -40.32
CA PRO A 261 3.28 79.51 -41.39
C PRO A 261 3.61 79.14 -42.84
N LEU A 262 2.54 79.17 -43.63
CA LEU A 262 2.48 79.30 -45.08
C LEU A 262 2.75 80.75 -45.50
N ALA A 263 3.67 80.97 -46.44
CA ALA A 263 3.65 82.00 -47.50
C ALA A 263 4.89 81.78 -48.39
N SER A 264 4.81 81.39 -49.67
CA SER A 264 4.27 82.04 -50.89
C SER A 264 5.31 82.86 -51.68
N THR A 265 5.34 82.61 -53.00
CA THR A 265 6.09 83.28 -54.11
C THR A 265 7.60 82.96 -54.22
N ALA A 266 8.20 82.75 -55.40
CA ALA A 266 7.84 83.11 -56.77
C ALA A 266 8.11 81.97 -57.78
#